data_AF-A0A354GJ50-F1
#
_entry.id   AF-A0A354GJ50-F1
#
_cell.length_a   1.000
_cell.length_b   1.000
_cell.length_c   1.000
_cell.angle_alpha   90.00
_cell.angle_beta   90.00
_cell.angle_gamma   90.00
#
_symmetry.space_group_name_H-M   'P 1'
#
loop_
_entity.id
_entity.type
_entity.pdbx_description
1 polymer ?
#
loop_
_entity_poly.entity_id
_entity_poly.type
_entity_poly.pdbx_seq_one_letter_code
_entity_poly.pdbx_strand_id
1 'polypeptide(L)'
;MRRLITFVITLLFFTLQAQNNKRGFAIQGIARDSDNNSVRENKSITLTFDLYYLDSSGTPESTLKKDIKVTTDAFGVFSEVLELDSSIESILSQHKHFLKISEGAKLISNEVFKDVPYALSAANGVPTGSIMPFMGKEAPQGWLLCDGSPLPEKPYAKPLKAILGSNTTPDLRGMFLRGTGTSTVNGQEGPAVGATQDSQNKSHNHGSGNLIANSAGNHRHQVKHIFEWASAAGNDGSGTKNLAGNDRDGDHTKTSEFGGEHRHSISGNTDFHGGNESRPVNYGVNYIIKL
;
A
#
# COMPACT_ATOMS: atom_id res chain seq x y z
N MET A 1 -48.20 -49.72 -8.50
CA MET A 1 -48.28 -48.25 -8.69
C MET A 1 -47.22 -47.59 -7.80
N ARG A 2 -46.10 -47.15 -8.38
CA ARG A 2 -45.06 -46.40 -7.65
C ARG A 2 -45.54 -44.96 -7.48
N ARG A 3 -45.85 -44.55 -6.25
CA ARG A 3 -46.20 -43.16 -5.93
C ARG A 3 -44.92 -42.40 -5.62
N LEU A 4 -44.58 -41.47 -6.51
CA LEU A 4 -43.53 -40.48 -6.36
C LEU A 4 -44.02 -39.44 -5.34
N ILE A 5 -43.31 -39.26 -4.22
CA ILE A 5 -43.62 -38.23 -3.23
C ILE A 5 -42.72 -37.03 -3.53
N THR A 6 -43.34 -35.93 -3.94
CA THR A 6 -42.66 -34.66 -4.23
C THR A 6 -42.68 -33.78 -2.98
N PHE A 7 -41.51 -33.35 -2.52
CA PHE A 7 -41.36 -32.40 -1.41
C PHE A 7 -41.42 -30.97 -1.98
N VAL A 8 -42.36 -30.14 -1.53
CA VAL A 8 -42.45 -28.72 -1.91
C VAL A 8 -42.07 -27.88 -0.70
N ILE A 9 -40.91 -27.23 -0.78
CA ILE A 9 -40.44 -26.23 0.18
C ILE A 9 -40.80 -24.86 -0.38
N THR A 10 -41.67 -24.12 0.30
CA THR A 10 -42.02 -22.75 -0.06
C THR A 10 -41.29 -21.80 0.88
N LEU A 11 -40.24 -21.12 0.42
CA LEU A 11 -39.60 -20.03 1.16
C LEU A 11 -40.32 -18.71 0.84
N LEU A 12 -40.86 -18.07 1.87
CA LEU A 12 -41.35 -16.69 1.83
C LEU A 12 -40.38 -15.81 2.63
N PHE A 13 -39.76 -14.82 1.97
CA PHE A 13 -38.88 -13.86 2.62
C PHE A 13 -39.60 -12.53 2.81
N PHE A 14 -39.81 -12.12 4.06
CA PHE A 14 -40.16 -10.73 4.40
C PHE A 14 -38.87 -9.96 4.69
N THR A 15 -38.63 -8.85 3.99
CA THR A 15 -37.57 -7.90 4.36
C THR A 15 -38.11 -6.96 5.44
N LEU A 16 -37.92 -7.34 6.70
CA LEU A 16 -37.97 -6.39 7.80
C LEU A 16 -36.58 -5.76 7.97
N GLN A 17 -36.48 -4.49 7.62
CA GLN A 17 -35.38 -3.64 8.07
C GLN A 17 -35.52 -3.47 9.58
N ALA A 18 -34.74 -4.23 10.35
CA ALA A 18 -34.54 -3.99 11.77
C ALA A 18 -33.05 -3.86 12.03
N GLN A 19 -32.62 -2.63 12.36
CA GLN A 19 -31.36 -2.39 13.03
C GLN A 19 -31.40 -3.06 14.41
N ASN A 20 -30.92 -4.30 14.49
CA ASN A 20 -30.51 -4.94 15.72
C ASN A 20 -29.29 -5.80 15.39
N ASN A 21 -28.21 -5.60 16.14
CA ASN A 21 -26.86 -6.16 15.93
C ASN A 21 -26.75 -7.68 16.15
N LYS A 22 -27.74 -8.46 15.70
CA LYS A 22 -27.73 -9.91 15.71
C LYS A 22 -27.90 -10.40 14.28
N ARG A 23 -26.77 -10.58 13.60
CA ARG A 23 -26.73 -11.16 12.26
C ARG A 23 -26.80 -12.67 12.40
N GLY A 24 -27.75 -13.29 11.71
CA GLY A 24 -27.98 -14.72 11.77
C GLY A 24 -28.95 -15.11 10.68
N PHE A 25 -29.02 -16.41 10.38
CA PHE A 25 -30.02 -16.92 9.46
C PHE A 25 -31.17 -17.56 10.22
N ALA A 26 -32.39 -17.19 9.82
CA ALA A 26 -33.60 -17.81 10.34
C ALA A 26 -33.76 -19.20 9.71
N ILE A 27 -34.00 -20.20 10.55
CA ILE A 27 -34.28 -21.57 10.16
C ILE A 27 -35.69 -21.89 10.63
N GLN A 28 -36.53 -22.31 9.70
CA GLN A 28 -37.87 -22.80 9.99
C GLN A 28 -37.99 -24.24 9.50
N GLY A 29 -38.62 -25.09 10.30
CA GLY A 29 -38.83 -26.49 9.95
C GLY A 29 -40.08 -27.04 10.62
N ILE A 30 -40.50 -28.23 10.17
CA ILE A 30 -41.60 -28.99 10.77
C ILE A 30 -41.01 -30.25 11.40
N ALA A 31 -41.11 -30.36 12.71
CA ALA A 31 -40.68 -31.54 13.45
C ALA A 31 -41.73 -32.65 13.37
N ARG A 32 -41.29 -33.83 12.94
CA ARG A 32 -42.12 -35.03 12.80
C ARG A 32 -41.49 -36.18 13.58
N ASP A 33 -42.32 -37.10 14.06
CA ASP A 33 -41.86 -38.31 14.74
C ASP A 33 -41.16 -39.30 13.78
N SER A 34 -40.63 -40.40 14.32
CA SER A 34 -39.85 -41.41 13.57
C SER A 34 -40.53 -41.88 12.29
N ASP A 35 -41.85 -41.89 12.28
CA ASP A 35 -42.68 -42.45 11.21
C ASP A 35 -42.97 -41.42 10.11
N ASN A 36 -42.43 -40.19 10.24
CA ASN A 36 -42.60 -39.05 9.33
C ASN A 36 -44.07 -38.61 9.08
N ASN A 37 -45.03 -39.26 9.73
CA ASN A 37 -46.45 -39.05 9.51
C ASN A 37 -47.10 -38.21 10.62
N SER A 38 -46.59 -38.33 11.86
CA SER A 38 -47.08 -37.58 13.02
C SER A 38 -46.22 -36.35 13.29
N VAL A 39 -46.86 -35.20 13.47
CA VAL A 39 -46.19 -33.96 13.88
C VAL A 39 -45.89 -33.99 15.37
N ARG A 40 -44.78 -33.38 15.77
CA ARG A 40 -44.42 -33.23 17.19
C ARG A 40 -45.01 -31.94 17.72
N GLU A 41 -46.25 -31.98 18.17
CA GLU A 41 -47.02 -30.80 18.58
C GLU A 41 -46.60 -30.29 19.97
N ASN A 42 -46.38 -28.98 20.11
CA ASN A 42 -46.11 -28.31 21.40
C ASN A 42 -44.99 -28.98 22.23
N LYS A 43 -43.95 -29.50 21.57
CA LYS A 43 -42.83 -30.21 22.22
C LYS A 43 -41.56 -29.38 22.16
N SER A 44 -40.78 -29.42 23.23
CA SER A 44 -39.40 -28.96 23.20
C SER A 44 -38.49 -30.09 22.71
N ILE A 45 -37.76 -29.85 21.64
CA ILE A 45 -36.79 -30.78 21.03
C ILE A 45 -35.42 -30.10 21.00
N THR A 46 -34.34 -30.87 21.12
CA THR A 46 -32.98 -30.34 21.00
C THR A 46 -32.42 -30.72 19.65
N LEU A 47 -32.11 -29.72 18.83
CA LEU A 47 -31.56 -29.89 17.49
C LEU A 47 -30.11 -29.40 17.49
N THR A 48 -29.23 -30.22 16.91
CA THR A 48 -27.86 -29.84 16.61
C THR A 48 -27.83 -29.25 15.21
N PHE A 49 -27.41 -27.99 15.10
CA PHE A 49 -27.11 -27.31 13.85
C PHE A 49 -25.60 -27.31 13.65
N ASP A 50 -25.16 -27.94 12.55
CA ASP A 50 -23.75 -28.06 12.18
C ASP A 50 -23.58 -27.50 10.77
N LEU A 51 -23.04 -26.29 10.70
CA LEU A 51 -22.66 -25.62 9.46
C LEU A 51 -21.20 -25.95 9.18
N TYR A 52 -20.94 -26.60 8.07
CA TYR A 52 -19.61 -27.11 7.75
C TYR A 52 -19.28 -26.92 6.26
N TYR A 53 -17.99 -26.94 5.93
CA TYR A 53 -17.52 -27.04 4.55
C TYR A 53 -16.67 -28.30 4.36
N LEU A 54 -16.38 -28.64 3.11
CA LEU A 54 -15.42 -29.69 2.78
C LEU A 54 -14.08 -29.03 2.48
N ASP A 55 -13.02 -29.45 3.16
CA ASP A 55 -11.66 -28.99 2.87
C ASP A 55 -11.18 -29.48 1.48
N SER A 56 -9.96 -29.12 1.09
CA SER A 56 -9.37 -29.55 -0.19
C SER A 56 -9.23 -31.07 -0.34
N SER A 57 -9.27 -31.83 0.75
CA SER A 57 -9.23 -33.30 0.77
C SER A 57 -10.61 -33.94 0.76
N GLY A 58 -11.69 -33.14 0.84
CA GLY A 58 -13.06 -33.63 0.94
C GLY A 58 -13.49 -33.97 2.37
N THR A 59 -12.72 -33.57 3.37
CA THR A 59 -13.02 -33.82 4.79
C THR A 59 -13.95 -32.74 5.35
N PRO A 60 -15.02 -33.08 6.08
CA PRO A 60 -15.89 -32.09 6.71
C PRO A 60 -15.19 -31.32 7.83
N GLU A 61 -15.16 -29.99 7.73
CA GLU A 61 -14.75 -29.09 8.81
C GLU A 61 -15.93 -28.23 9.27
N SER A 62 -16.29 -28.37 10.55
CA SER A 62 -17.36 -27.59 11.18
C SER A 62 -16.95 -26.13 11.36
N THR A 63 -17.69 -25.24 10.71
CA THR A 63 -17.57 -23.78 10.86
C THR A 63 -18.34 -23.30 12.08
N LEU A 64 -19.53 -23.86 12.32
CA LEU A 64 -20.38 -23.53 13.47
C LEU A 64 -21.18 -24.76 13.87
N LYS A 65 -21.09 -25.14 15.14
CA LYS A 65 -21.87 -26.25 15.69
C LYS A 65 -22.53 -25.83 17.00
N LYS A 66 -23.87 -25.88 17.03
CA LYS A 66 -24.67 -25.49 18.21
C LYS A 66 -25.83 -26.45 18.43
N ASP A 67 -26.01 -26.84 19.69
CA ASP A 67 -27.22 -27.52 20.15
C ASP A 67 -28.21 -26.47 20.63
N ILE A 68 -29.40 -26.44 20.03
CA ILE A 68 -30.44 -25.46 20.34
C ILE A 68 -31.71 -26.19 20.68
N LYS A 69 -32.30 -25.78 21.81
CA LYS A 69 -33.60 -26.28 22.25
C LYS A 69 -34.69 -25.45 21.60
N VAL A 70 -35.37 -26.01 20.61
CA VAL A 70 -36.49 -25.38 19.91
C VAL A 70 -37.81 -25.90 20.46
N THR A 71 -38.84 -25.04 20.48
CA THR A 71 -40.20 -25.44 20.83
C THR A 71 -41.07 -25.40 19.59
N THR A 72 -41.80 -26.47 19.34
CA THR A 72 -42.70 -26.58 18.19
C THR A 72 -44.09 -26.05 18.52
N ASP A 73 -44.82 -25.58 17.53
CA ASP A 73 -46.23 -25.20 17.67
C ASP A 73 -47.19 -26.39 17.54
N ALA A 74 -48.49 -26.11 17.49
CA ALA A 74 -49.55 -27.12 17.32
C ALA A 74 -49.50 -27.86 15.97
N PHE A 75 -48.69 -27.41 15.01
CA PHE A 75 -48.46 -28.07 13.71
C PHE A 75 -47.07 -28.68 13.61
N GLY A 76 -46.30 -28.70 14.70
CA GLY A 76 -44.92 -29.18 14.72
C GLY A 76 -43.92 -28.17 14.13
N VAL A 77 -44.33 -26.96 13.79
CA VAL A 77 -43.45 -25.93 13.21
C VAL A 77 -42.57 -25.35 14.30
N PHE A 78 -41.28 -25.20 14.03
CA PHE A 78 -40.35 -24.43 14.84
C PHE A 78 -39.68 -23.35 13.99
N SER A 79 -39.27 -22.26 14.63
CA SER A 79 -38.48 -21.18 14.03
C SER A 79 -37.37 -20.80 14.99
N GLU A 80 -36.14 -20.73 14.50
CA GLU A 80 -34.95 -20.43 15.28
C GLU A 80 -34.00 -19.54 14.47
N VAL A 81 -33.23 -18.67 15.14
CA VAL A 81 -32.23 -17.83 14.49
C VAL A 81 -30.85 -18.30 14.88
N LEU A 82 -30.09 -18.83 13.92
CA LEU A 82 -28.71 -19.18 14.16
C LEU A 82 -27.83 -17.92 14.06
N GLU A 83 -27.46 -17.39 15.22
CA GLU A 83 -26.56 -16.23 15.31
C GLU A 83 -25.17 -16.57 14.77
N LEU A 84 -24.71 -15.73 13.83
CA LEU A 84 -23.39 -15.76 13.24
C LEU A 84 -22.51 -14.71 13.91
N ASP A 85 -21.31 -15.12 14.32
CA ASP A 85 -20.27 -14.16 14.67
C ASP A 85 -19.51 -13.71 13.42
N SER A 86 -18.83 -12.57 13.53
CA SER A 86 -18.09 -11.98 12.43
C SER A 86 -16.86 -12.78 11.97
N SER A 87 -16.39 -13.75 12.77
CA SER A 87 -15.28 -14.63 12.38
C SER A 87 -15.76 -15.75 11.45
N ILE A 88 -17.01 -16.19 11.62
CA ILE A 88 -17.67 -17.19 10.77
C ILE A 88 -18.01 -16.60 9.40
N GLU A 89 -18.39 -15.32 9.32
CA GLU A 89 -18.72 -14.64 8.05
C GLU A 89 -17.58 -14.72 7.02
N SER A 90 -16.32 -14.56 7.47
CA SER A 90 -15.15 -14.69 6.59
C SER A 90 -14.95 -16.11 6.05
N ILE A 91 -15.34 -17.13 6.81
CA ILE A 91 -15.21 -18.53 6.40
C ILE A 91 -16.33 -18.85 5.41
N LEU A 92 -17.55 -18.38 5.68
CA LEU A 92 -18.71 -18.54 4.81
C LEU A 92 -18.47 -18.00 3.40
N SER A 93 -17.75 -16.89 3.25
CA SER A 93 -17.47 -16.30 1.94
C SER A 93 -16.42 -17.04 1.11
N GLN A 94 -15.63 -17.91 1.73
CA GLN A 94 -14.53 -18.62 1.08
C GLN A 94 -14.90 -20.02 0.60
N HIS A 95 -15.94 -20.63 1.18
CA HIS A 95 -16.28 -22.03 0.92
C HIS A 95 -17.77 -22.23 0.68
N LYS A 96 -18.10 -23.24 -0.12
CA LYS A 96 -19.46 -23.74 -0.23
C LYS A 96 -19.82 -24.53 1.02
N HIS A 97 -20.78 -24.03 1.78
CA HIS A 97 -21.19 -24.64 3.04
C HIS A 97 -22.37 -25.59 2.90
N PHE A 98 -22.49 -26.49 3.87
CA PHE A 98 -23.59 -27.42 4.06
C PHE A 98 -24.16 -27.21 5.46
N LEU A 99 -25.49 -27.23 5.56
CA LEU A 99 -26.19 -27.19 6.84
C LEU A 99 -26.69 -28.59 7.16
N LYS A 100 -26.11 -29.17 8.21
CA LYS A 100 -26.55 -30.43 8.79
C LYS A 100 -27.37 -30.16 10.05
N ILE A 101 -28.55 -30.77 10.11
CA ILE A 101 -29.45 -30.72 11.25
C ILE A 101 -29.65 -32.15 11.75
N SER A 102 -29.43 -32.38 13.05
CA SER A 102 -29.64 -33.68 13.69
C SER A 102 -30.33 -33.56 15.03
N GLU A 103 -31.03 -34.61 15.44
CA GLU A 103 -31.53 -34.81 16.80
C GLU A 103 -30.81 -36.01 17.40
N GLY A 104 -29.87 -35.77 18.31
CA GLY A 104 -28.96 -36.82 18.79
C GLY A 104 -28.23 -37.49 17.62
N ALA A 105 -28.33 -38.80 17.49
CA ALA A 105 -27.73 -39.56 16.40
C ALA A 105 -28.53 -39.54 15.08
N LYS A 106 -29.78 -39.07 15.10
CA LYS A 106 -30.66 -39.10 13.92
C LYS A 106 -30.40 -37.89 13.03
N LEU A 107 -30.04 -38.14 11.77
CA LEU A 107 -29.96 -37.10 10.75
C LEU A 107 -31.36 -36.65 10.34
N ILE A 108 -31.61 -35.34 10.38
CA ILE A 108 -32.88 -34.74 9.94
C ILE A 108 -32.71 -34.13 8.54
N SER A 109 -31.64 -33.38 8.33
CA SER A 109 -31.34 -32.74 7.05
C SER A 109 -29.83 -32.58 6.88
N ASN A 110 -29.35 -32.72 5.64
CA ASN A 110 -27.98 -32.36 5.27
C ASN A 110 -28.00 -31.81 3.85
N GLU A 111 -28.06 -30.50 3.73
CA GLU A 111 -28.26 -29.84 2.44
C GLU A 111 -27.22 -28.75 2.21
N VAL A 112 -27.00 -28.41 0.94
CA VAL A 112 -26.19 -27.25 0.58
C VAL A 112 -26.83 -26.01 1.23
N PHE A 113 -26.04 -25.28 2.00
CA PHE A 113 -26.46 -24.00 2.55
C PHE A 113 -26.53 -23.00 1.40
N LYS A 114 -27.74 -22.75 0.89
CA LYS A 114 -28.00 -21.80 -0.18
C LYS A 114 -28.18 -20.42 0.44
N ASP A 115 -27.08 -19.70 0.56
CA ASP A 115 -27.08 -18.29 0.95
C ASP A 115 -27.57 -17.42 -0.22
N VAL A 116 -28.23 -16.30 0.11
CA VAL A 116 -28.58 -15.29 -0.90
C VAL A 116 -27.30 -14.54 -1.27
N PRO A 117 -26.83 -14.58 -2.53
CA PRO A 117 -25.53 -14.02 -2.92
C PRO A 117 -25.36 -12.53 -2.57
N TYR A 118 -26.47 -11.80 -2.40
CA TYR A 118 -26.46 -10.36 -2.09
C TYR A 118 -26.11 -10.01 -0.64
N ALA A 119 -26.27 -10.92 0.32
CA ALA A 119 -25.94 -10.65 1.72
C ALA A 119 -24.49 -11.03 2.07
N LEU A 120 -23.89 -11.98 1.32
CA LEU A 120 -22.50 -12.39 1.48
C LEU A 120 -21.53 -11.59 0.59
N SER A 121 -21.99 -11.12 -0.58
CA SER A 121 -21.18 -10.30 -1.50
C SER A 121 -20.91 -8.88 -0.99
N ALA A 122 -21.71 -8.38 -0.03
CA ALA A 122 -21.42 -7.14 0.67
C ALA A 122 -20.16 -7.23 1.58
N ALA A 123 -19.61 -8.43 1.78
CA ALA A 123 -18.32 -8.61 2.46
C ALA A 123 -17.10 -8.43 1.53
N ASN A 124 -17.27 -8.36 0.20
CA ASN A 124 -16.18 -8.39 -0.79
C ASN A 124 -16.30 -7.33 -1.90
N GLY A 125 -16.49 -6.06 -1.54
CA GLY A 125 -16.20 -4.98 -2.49
C GLY A 125 -14.69 -4.79 -2.74
N VAL A 126 -13.84 -5.30 -1.85
CA VAL A 126 -12.40 -5.01 -1.82
C VAL A 126 -11.59 -6.29 -1.63
N PRO A 127 -10.74 -6.68 -2.60
CA PRO A 127 -9.88 -7.86 -2.50
C PRO A 127 -8.88 -7.79 -1.34
N THR A 128 -8.55 -8.92 -0.72
CA THR A 128 -7.43 -9.06 0.23
C THR A 128 -6.13 -8.50 -0.38
N GLY A 129 -5.35 -7.80 0.43
CA GLY A 129 -4.12 -7.15 -0.01
C GLY A 129 -4.33 -5.76 -0.63
N SER A 130 -5.58 -5.32 -0.83
CA SER A 130 -5.86 -3.94 -1.22
C SER A 130 -5.40 -2.97 -0.13
N ILE A 131 -4.69 -1.91 -0.53
CA ILE A 131 -4.25 -0.83 0.36
C ILE A 131 -5.08 0.41 0.08
N MET A 132 -5.54 1.09 1.14
CA MET A 132 -6.24 2.35 0.99
C MET A 132 -5.80 3.40 2.03
N PRO A 133 -5.84 4.69 1.66
CA PRO A 133 -5.81 5.80 2.62
C PRO A 133 -6.95 5.73 3.62
N PHE A 134 -6.67 6.02 4.88
CA PHE A 134 -7.63 5.96 5.96
C PHE A 134 -7.38 7.06 7.01
N MET A 135 -8.45 7.76 7.37
CA MET A 135 -8.40 8.89 8.31
C MET A 135 -8.48 8.47 9.78
N GLY A 136 -8.99 7.28 10.06
CA GLY A 136 -9.16 6.81 11.44
C GLY A 136 -7.83 6.39 12.06
N LYS A 137 -7.79 6.44 13.39
CA LYS A 137 -6.62 6.01 14.18
C LYS A 137 -6.52 4.49 14.31
N GLU A 138 -7.65 3.81 14.35
CA GLU A 138 -7.73 2.36 14.50
C GLU A 138 -8.32 1.74 13.24
N ALA A 139 -7.68 0.68 12.73
CA ALA A 139 -8.17 0.00 11.54
C ALA A 139 -9.56 -0.63 11.82
N PRO A 140 -10.52 -0.48 10.89
CA PRO A 140 -11.81 -1.12 11.03
C PRO A 140 -11.68 -2.64 10.94
N GLN A 141 -12.70 -3.35 11.40
CA GLN A 141 -12.74 -4.80 11.31
C GLN A 141 -12.51 -5.30 9.88
N GLY A 142 -11.67 -6.32 9.72
CA GLY A 142 -11.30 -6.87 8.42
C GLY A 142 -10.15 -6.13 7.72
N TRP A 143 -9.55 -5.15 8.39
CA TRP A 143 -8.40 -4.36 7.94
C TRP A 143 -7.31 -4.31 9.01
N LEU A 144 -6.09 -4.03 8.59
CA LEU A 144 -4.94 -3.78 9.48
C LEU A 144 -4.22 -2.49 9.06
N LEU A 145 -3.55 -1.83 10.01
CA LEU A 145 -2.66 -0.71 9.69
C LEU A 145 -1.39 -1.21 9.00
N CYS A 146 -0.90 -0.43 8.03
CA CYS A 146 0.39 -0.65 7.38
C CYS A 146 1.51 0.06 8.16
N ASP A 147 1.80 -0.45 9.35
CA ASP A 147 2.78 0.09 10.31
C ASP A 147 3.88 -0.91 10.71
N GLY A 148 3.99 -2.04 10.00
CA GLY A 148 4.95 -3.11 10.31
C GLY A 148 4.47 -4.10 11.37
N SER A 149 3.24 -4.00 11.86
CA SER A 149 2.71 -4.89 12.90
C SER A 149 2.63 -6.37 12.45
N PRO A 150 2.75 -7.34 13.37
CA PRO A 150 2.54 -8.75 13.06
C PRO A 150 1.13 -9.05 12.55
N LEU A 151 1.03 -9.95 11.57
CA LEU A 151 -0.23 -10.46 11.05
C LEU A 151 -0.83 -11.52 12.00
N PRO A 152 -2.16 -11.52 12.23
CA PRO A 152 -2.82 -12.49 13.11
C PRO A 152 -2.52 -13.95 12.75
N GLU A 153 -2.37 -14.80 13.75
CA GLU A 153 -2.29 -16.26 13.58
C GLU A 153 -3.69 -16.87 13.48
N LYS A 154 -4.43 -16.45 12.45
CA LYS A 154 -5.80 -16.90 12.19
C LYS A 154 -5.97 -17.31 10.72
N PRO A 155 -6.84 -18.28 10.40
CA PRO A 155 -7.05 -18.74 9.03
C PRO A 155 -7.38 -17.61 8.05
N TYR A 156 -8.17 -16.62 8.49
CA TYR A 156 -8.55 -15.49 7.65
C TYR A 156 -7.38 -14.58 7.23
N ALA A 157 -6.23 -14.61 7.93
CA ALA A 157 -5.05 -13.80 7.57
C ALA A 157 -4.08 -14.55 6.63
N LYS A 158 -4.29 -15.85 6.40
CA LYS A 158 -3.44 -16.69 5.54
C LYS A 158 -3.32 -16.18 4.10
N PRO A 159 -4.40 -15.69 3.44
CA PRO A 159 -4.30 -15.16 2.08
C PRO A 159 -3.41 -13.91 2.02
N LEU A 160 -3.55 -12.99 2.99
CA LEU A 160 -2.71 -11.80 3.06
C LEU A 160 -1.23 -12.15 3.28
N LYS A 161 -0.93 -13.11 4.17
CA LYS A 161 0.44 -13.63 4.36
C LYS A 161 1.04 -14.17 3.07
N ALA A 162 0.26 -14.90 2.28
CA ALA A 162 0.70 -15.45 1.00
C ALA A 162 0.99 -14.35 -0.03
N ILE A 163 0.17 -13.28 -0.07
CA ILE A 163 0.38 -12.13 -0.96
C ILE A 163 1.65 -11.36 -0.58
N LEU A 164 1.85 -11.11 0.72
CA LEU A 164 2.98 -10.32 1.21
C LEU A 164 4.30 -11.10 1.24
N GLY A 165 4.25 -12.43 1.29
CA GLY A 165 5.44 -13.25 1.55
C GLY A 165 6.05 -12.97 2.93
N SER A 166 5.27 -12.40 3.86
CA SER A 166 5.71 -11.93 5.17
C SER A 166 4.67 -12.25 6.25
N ASN A 167 5.11 -12.26 7.51
CA ASN A 167 4.25 -12.37 8.69
C ASN A 167 3.93 -11.00 9.32
N THR A 168 4.28 -9.89 8.68
CA THR A 168 3.96 -8.52 9.12
C THR A 168 3.22 -7.76 8.04
N THR A 169 2.47 -6.73 8.43
CA THR A 169 2.00 -5.73 7.48
C THR A 169 3.21 -4.94 6.92
N PRO A 170 3.10 -4.34 5.72
CA PRO A 170 4.08 -3.36 5.29
C PRO A 170 4.15 -2.19 6.27
N ASP A 171 5.32 -1.56 6.41
CA ASP A 171 5.43 -0.27 7.09
C ASP A 171 5.47 0.83 6.03
N LEU A 172 4.37 1.57 5.89
CA LEU A 172 4.20 2.62 4.87
C LEU A 172 4.22 4.04 5.47
N ARG A 173 4.61 4.16 6.75
CA ARG A 173 4.65 5.46 7.42
C ARG A 173 5.74 6.34 6.78
N GLY A 174 5.39 7.56 6.41
CA GLY A 174 6.30 8.49 5.74
C GLY A 174 6.60 8.16 4.28
N MET A 175 5.89 7.20 3.68
CA MET A 175 6.07 6.80 2.28
C MET A 175 4.87 7.21 1.44
N PHE A 176 5.10 7.42 0.15
CA PHE A 176 4.04 7.52 -0.85
C PHE A 176 3.99 6.24 -1.69
N LEU A 177 2.80 5.89 -2.16
CA LEU A 177 2.61 4.75 -3.06
C LEU A 177 2.81 5.16 -4.51
N ARG A 178 3.54 4.32 -5.25
CA ARG A 178 3.83 4.48 -6.68
C ARG A 178 3.48 3.19 -7.42
N GLY A 179 2.90 3.31 -8.60
CA GLY A 179 2.64 2.16 -9.46
C GLY A 179 3.94 1.46 -9.87
N THR A 180 3.92 0.11 -9.92
CA THR A 180 5.04 -0.72 -10.38
C THR A 180 5.22 -0.65 -11.90
N GLY A 181 6.42 -0.99 -12.38
CA GLY A 181 6.73 -1.08 -13.81
C GLY A 181 6.90 0.29 -14.48
N THR A 182 7.09 0.27 -15.81
CA THR A 182 7.42 1.48 -16.58
C THR A 182 6.16 2.10 -17.19
N SER A 183 5.87 3.35 -16.84
CA SER A 183 4.76 4.09 -17.44
C SER A 183 5.13 4.60 -18.84
N THR A 184 4.21 4.48 -19.79
CA THR A 184 4.35 5.06 -21.14
C THR A 184 4.30 6.59 -21.15
N VAL A 185 3.80 7.22 -20.07
CA VAL A 185 3.65 8.68 -19.98
C VAL A 185 4.98 9.37 -19.68
N ASN A 186 5.83 8.78 -18.83
CA ASN A 186 7.08 9.39 -18.40
C ASN A 186 8.33 8.52 -18.60
N GLY A 187 8.16 7.26 -19.07
CA GLY A 187 9.24 6.31 -19.31
C GLY A 187 10.00 5.91 -18.04
N GLN A 188 9.48 6.22 -16.85
CA GLN A 188 10.14 5.92 -15.58
C GLN A 188 9.61 4.62 -14.99
N GLU A 189 10.53 3.78 -14.52
CA GLU A 189 10.22 2.54 -13.83
C GLU A 189 9.89 2.80 -12.35
N GLY A 190 8.75 2.29 -11.89
CA GLY A 190 8.39 2.22 -10.48
C GLY A 190 9.00 0.99 -9.78
N PRO A 191 9.01 0.97 -8.44
CA PRO A 191 9.53 -0.17 -7.70
C PRO A 191 8.75 -1.44 -8.03
N ALA A 192 9.40 -2.60 -7.90
CA ALA A 192 8.69 -3.88 -7.91
C ALA A 192 7.61 -3.91 -6.81
N VAL A 193 6.58 -4.74 -6.98
CA VAL A 193 5.51 -4.88 -5.99
C VAL A 193 6.10 -5.24 -4.61
N GLY A 194 5.81 -4.41 -3.61
CA GLY A 194 6.31 -4.59 -2.23
C GLY A 194 7.71 -4.05 -1.97
N ALA A 195 8.42 -3.55 -2.99
CA ALA A 195 9.74 -2.94 -2.83
C ALA A 195 9.68 -1.43 -2.59
N THR A 196 10.74 -0.89 -1.98
CA THR A 196 10.91 0.55 -1.76
C THR A 196 11.87 1.15 -2.79
N GLN A 197 11.79 2.47 -2.97
CA GLN A 197 12.74 3.26 -3.74
C GLN A 197 13.17 4.45 -2.88
N ASP A 198 14.46 4.78 -2.91
CA ASP A 198 14.97 5.97 -2.22
C ASP A 198 14.54 7.26 -2.93
N SER A 199 14.58 8.38 -2.20
CA SER A 199 14.34 9.69 -2.78
C SER A 199 15.39 10.03 -3.83
N GLN A 200 14.96 10.61 -4.95
CA GLN A 200 15.86 11.06 -6.01
C GLN A 200 15.39 12.40 -6.57
N ASN A 201 16.34 13.30 -6.81
CA ASN A 201 16.11 14.52 -7.59
C ASN A 201 16.52 14.29 -9.04
N LYS A 202 15.77 14.88 -9.98
CA LYS A 202 16.19 14.90 -11.38
C LYS A 202 17.47 15.73 -11.50
N SER A 203 18.46 15.19 -12.22
CA SER A 203 19.67 15.94 -12.57
C SER A 203 19.30 17.24 -13.29
N HIS A 204 19.91 18.33 -12.88
CA HIS A 204 19.73 19.67 -13.44
C HIS A 204 21.02 20.48 -13.30
N ASN A 205 21.10 21.60 -14.03
CA ASN A 205 22.27 22.47 -14.02
C ASN A 205 21.88 23.91 -13.66
N HIS A 206 22.82 24.64 -13.06
CA HIS A 206 22.73 26.08 -12.83
C HIS A 206 23.59 26.80 -13.87
N GLY A 207 23.05 27.83 -14.53
CA GLY A 207 23.74 28.57 -15.57
C GLY A 207 24.97 29.35 -15.05
N SER A 208 25.95 29.56 -15.95
CA SER A 208 27.10 30.43 -15.68
C SER A 208 26.65 31.86 -15.41
N GLY A 209 27.02 32.43 -14.26
CA GLY A 209 26.70 33.80 -13.87
C GLY A 209 25.97 33.97 -12.52
N ASN A 210 25.43 32.90 -11.93
CA ASN A 210 24.80 32.98 -10.60
C ASN A 210 25.82 32.95 -9.44
N LEU A 211 27.02 32.42 -9.69
CA LEU A 211 28.10 32.42 -8.73
C LEU A 211 29.00 33.62 -9.05
N ILE A 212 28.98 34.62 -8.17
CA ILE A 212 29.81 35.82 -8.28
C ILE A 212 30.95 35.69 -7.26
N ALA A 213 32.19 35.85 -7.70
CA ALA A 213 33.30 35.95 -6.75
C ALA A 213 33.16 37.26 -5.96
N ASN A 214 33.23 37.18 -4.62
CA ASN A 214 33.14 38.37 -3.74
C ASN A 214 34.24 39.42 -4.02
N SER A 215 35.32 39.03 -4.71
CA SER A 215 36.36 39.94 -5.16
C SER A 215 36.96 39.41 -6.47
N ALA A 216 36.99 40.27 -7.50
CA ALA A 216 37.92 40.11 -8.60
C ALA A 216 39.28 40.59 -8.09
N GLY A 217 40.22 39.67 -7.88
CA GLY A 217 41.56 40.03 -7.42
C GLY A 217 42.25 40.93 -8.45
N ASN A 218 42.47 42.20 -8.10
CA ASN A 218 43.17 43.13 -8.97
C ASN A 218 44.64 42.71 -9.08
N HIS A 219 45.11 42.37 -10.29
CA HIS A 219 46.51 42.06 -10.53
C HIS A 219 47.02 42.77 -11.79
N ARG A 220 48.35 42.93 -11.85
CA ARG A 220 49.09 43.52 -12.96
C ARG A 220 50.26 42.60 -13.32
N HIS A 221 50.68 42.61 -14.57
CA HIS A 221 51.84 41.84 -15.02
C HIS A 221 53.07 42.74 -15.09
N GLN A 222 54.23 42.20 -14.71
CA GLN A 222 55.52 42.82 -14.96
C GLN A 222 56.18 42.08 -16.11
N VAL A 223 56.43 42.78 -17.21
CA VAL A 223 57.18 42.23 -18.34
C VAL A 223 58.58 42.84 -18.29
N LYS A 224 59.57 41.96 -18.17
CA LYS A 224 60.98 42.31 -18.26
C LYS A 224 61.41 42.25 -19.71
N HIS A 225 61.74 43.39 -20.28
CA HIS A 225 62.36 43.43 -21.60
C HIS A 225 63.88 43.46 -21.42
N ILE A 226 64.55 42.41 -21.89
CA ILE A 226 65.97 42.50 -22.21
C ILE A 226 66.06 43.20 -23.56
N PHE A 227 66.35 44.50 -23.53
CA PHE A 227 66.81 45.16 -24.74
C PHE A 227 68.25 44.69 -24.97
N GLU A 228 68.44 43.67 -25.81
CA GLU A 228 69.73 43.52 -26.47
C GLU A 228 69.88 44.71 -27.41
N TRP A 229 70.51 45.78 -26.92
CA TRP A 229 71.03 46.80 -27.79
C TRP A 229 72.15 46.14 -28.59
N ALA A 230 71.80 45.57 -29.74
CA ALA A 230 72.73 45.21 -30.78
C ALA A 230 73.41 46.51 -31.22
N SER A 231 74.47 46.85 -30.49
CA SER A 231 75.42 47.87 -30.89
C SER A 231 76.00 47.37 -32.20
N ALA A 232 75.41 47.79 -33.33
CA ALA A 232 76.12 47.80 -34.59
C ALA A 232 77.28 48.78 -34.39
N ALA A 233 78.40 48.27 -33.85
CA ALA A 233 79.67 48.95 -33.85
C ALA A 233 80.15 49.02 -35.31
N GLY A 234 79.58 49.98 -36.03
CA GLY A 234 79.90 50.35 -37.40
C GLY A 234 79.91 51.86 -37.48
N ASN A 235 81.06 52.41 -37.09
CA ASN A 235 81.45 53.82 -37.10
C ASN A 235 81.20 54.51 -38.46
N ASP A 236 80.47 55.63 -38.49
CA ASP A 236 80.97 56.93 -38.99
C ASP A 236 79.85 57.98 -39.12
N GLY A 237 80.13 59.21 -38.66
CA GLY A 237 79.44 60.40 -39.18
C GLY A 237 78.71 61.27 -38.17
N SER A 238 79.47 62.11 -37.47
CA SER A 238 79.12 63.48 -37.04
C SER A 238 77.73 63.73 -36.45
N GLY A 239 77.69 63.95 -35.13
CA GLY A 239 76.56 64.61 -34.49
C GLY A 239 76.65 64.47 -32.99
N THR A 240 77.40 65.35 -32.34
CA THR A 240 77.35 65.55 -30.89
C THR A 240 75.92 65.84 -30.44
N LYS A 241 75.16 64.79 -30.11
CA LYS A 241 74.02 64.89 -29.21
C LYS A 241 74.49 64.43 -27.85
N ASN A 242 74.93 65.39 -27.06
CA ASN A 242 74.95 65.29 -25.61
C ASN A 242 73.53 64.92 -25.16
N LEU A 243 73.26 63.63 -24.98
CA LEU A 243 72.31 63.17 -23.98
C LEU A 243 73.18 62.65 -22.84
N ALA A 244 73.67 63.59 -22.02
CA ALA A 244 73.98 63.30 -20.64
C ALA A 244 72.65 62.96 -19.94
N GLY A 245 72.18 61.75 -20.19
CA GLY A 245 71.03 61.11 -19.58
C GLY A 245 71.52 59.77 -19.07
N ASN A 246 71.38 59.58 -17.77
CA ASN A 246 71.89 58.49 -16.97
C ASN A 246 71.14 57.18 -17.26
N ASP A 247 71.11 56.72 -18.50
CA ASP A 247 70.38 55.51 -18.88
C ASP A 247 71.29 54.30 -18.71
N ARG A 248 71.39 53.91 -17.44
CA ARG A 248 71.96 52.64 -16.99
C ARG A 248 71.41 51.52 -17.87
N ASP A 249 72.32 50.73 -18.44
CA ASP A 249 72.08 49.33 -18.78
C ASP A 249 71.41 48.68 -17.57
N GLY A 250 70.11 48.54 -17.65
CA GLY A 250 69.26 48.48 -16.47
C GLY A 250 67.98 47.78 -16.83
N ASP A 251 67.67 46.75 -16.07
CA ASP A 251 66.45 45.98 -16.15
C ASP A 251 65.21 46.86 -16.38
N HIS A 252 64.73 46.97 -17.63
CA HIS A 252 63.57 47.76 -17.98
C HIS A 252 62.31 46.93 -17.71
N THR A 253 61.82 47.01 -16.47
CA THR A 253 60.53 46.43 -16.11
C THR A 253 59.40 47.38 -16.51
N LYS A 254 58.57 46.96 -17.48
CA LYS A 254 57.31 47.65 -17.79
C LYS A 254 56.18 46.91 -17.07
N THR A 255 55.36 47.66 -16.36
CA THR A 255 54.22 47.13 -15.61
C THR A 255 52.95 47.47 -16.38
N SER A 256 52.08 46.49 -16.62
CA SER A 256 50.78 46.74 -17.24
C SER A 256 49.91 47.63 -16.35
N GLU A 257 48.87 48.23 -16.93
CA GLU A 257 47.78 48.81 -16.13
C GLU A 257 47.08 47.71 -15.30
N PHE A 258 46.37 48.14 -14.26
CA PHE A 258 45.57 47.25 -13.43
C PHE A 258 44.38 46.71 -14.24
N GLY A 259 44.24 45.38 -14.32
CA GLY A 259 43.16 44.70 -15.04
C GLY A 259 43.44 44.49 -16.54
N GLY A 260 43.64 43.23 -16.93
CA GLY A 260 43.61 42.76 -18.32
C GLY A 260 42.54 41.68 -18.52
N GLU A 261 42.22 41.33 -19.78
CA GLU A 261 41.27 40.23 -20.07
C GLU A 261 41.78 38.90 -19.47
N HIS A 262 41.05 38.35 -18.51
CA HIS A 262 41.29 37.00 -17.98
C HIS A 262 39.98 36.34 -17.55
N ARG A 263 40.02 35.02 -17.33
CA ARG A 263 38.87 34.20 -16.94
C ARG A 263 39.05 33.68 -15.52
N HIS A 264 37.98 33.67 -14.73
CA HIS A 264 37.92 32.97 -13.45
C HIS A 264 37.14 31.67 -13.61
N SER A 265 37.68 30.58 -13.05
CA SER A 265 36.91 29.37 -12.79
C SER A 265 36.32 29.48 -11.39
N ILE A 266 35.01 29.57 -11.29
CA ILE A 266 34.30 29.56 -10.00
C ILE A 266 33.77 28.15 -9.80
N SER A 267 34.24 27.48 -8.74
CA SER A 267 33.75 26.19 -8.28
C SER A 267 33.27 26.31 -6.84
N GLY A 268 32.14 25.71 -6.53
CA GLY A 268 31.53 25.76 -5.21
C GLY A 268 30.07 25.32 -5.24
N ASN A 269 29.47 25.21 -4.06
CA ASN A 269 28.05 24.94 -3.93
C ASN A 269 27.29 26.27 -3.90
N THR A 270 26.06 26.31 -4.43
CA THR A 270 25.12 27.32 -3.95
C THR A 270 24.85 27.05 -2.47
N ASP A 271 24.63 28.09 -1.68
CA ASP A 271 24.35 27.98 -0.24
C ASP A 271 23.36 26.84 0.09
N PHE A 272 23.53 26.22 1.27
CA PHE A 272 22.61 25.18 1.77
C PHE A 272 21.22 25.77 1.99
N HIS A 273 20.33 25.57 1.02
CA HIS A 273 18.93 25.97 1.07
C HIS A 273 18.02 24.74 1.05
N GLY A 274 16.95 24.77 1.85
CA GLY A 274 15.96 23.69 1.94
C GLY A 274 15.82 23.13 3.35
N GLY A 275 15.20 21.96 3.46
CA GLY A 275 15.06 21.20 4.70
C GLY A 275 15.59 19.77 4.56
N ASN A 276 15.34 18.92 5.56
CA ASN A 276 15.83 17.54 5.59
C ASN A 276 15.21 16.60 4.55
N GLU A 277 14.13 17.01 3.88
CA GLU A 277 13.38 16.18 2.93
C GLU A 277 12.80 17.03 1.81
N SER A 278 12.97 16.58 0.57
CA SER A 278 12.27 17.13 -0.60
C SER A 278 10.89 16.48 -0.73
N ARG A 279 9.83 17.22 -0.42
CA ARG A 279 8.44 16.75 -0.54
C ARG A 279 7.50 17.84 -1.05
N PRO A 280 6.49 17.50 -1.85
CA PRO A 280 5.38 18.41 -2.13
C PRO A 280 4.52 18.62 -0.88
N VAL A 281 3.62 19.61 -0.92
CA VAL A 281 2.54 19.73 0.06
C VAL A 281 1.76 18.40 0.08
N ASN A 282 1.54 17.86 1.27
CA ASN A 282 0.88 16.57 1.47
C ASN A 282 -0.04 16.62 2.69
N TYR A 283 -0.97 15.66 2.75
CA TYR A 283 -1.92 15.50 3.85
C TYR A 283 -1.75 14.10 4.45
N GLY A 284 -1.54 14.04 5.76
CA GLY A 284 -1.24 12.80 6.47
C GLY A 284 -2.48 11.91 6.63
N VAL A 285 -2.36 10.66 6.21
CA VAL A 285 -3.36 9.59 6.37
C VAL A 285 -2.66 8.32 6.82
N ASN A 286 -3.38 7.43 7.50
CA ASN A 286 -2.91 6.08 7.69
C ASN A 286 -3.12 5.28 6.40
N TYR A 287 -2.28 4.28 6.16
CA TYR A 287 -2.58 3.23 5.19
C TYR A 287 -3.12 2.02 5.93
N ILE A 288 -4.23 1.46 5.43
CA ILE A 288 -4.76 0.18 5.88
C ILE A 288 -4.74 -0.83 4.75
N ILE A 289 -4.56 -2.10 5.09
CA ILE A 289 -4.54 -3.23 4.17
C ILE A 289 -5.65 -4.21 4.51
N LYS A 290 -6.35 -4.70 3.47
CA LYS A 290 -7.45 -5.64 3.61
C LYS A 290 -6.92 -7.03 3.97
N LEU A 291 -7.45 -7.61 5.06
CA LEU A 291 -7.26 -9.02 5.43
C LEU A 291 -7.89 -9.97 4.42
#